data_AF-A0A938VE09-F1
#
_entry.id   AF-A0A938VE09-F1
#
_cell.length_a   1.000
_cell.length_b   1.000
_cell.length_c   1.000
_cell.angle_alpha   90.00
_cell.angle_beta   90.00
_cell.angle_gamma   90.00
#
_symmetry.space_group_name_H-M   'P 1'
#
loop_
_entity.id
_entity.type
_entity.pdbx_description
1 polymer ?
#
loop_
_entity_poly.entity_id
_entity_poly.type
_entity_poly.pdbx_seq_one_letter_code
_entity_poly.pdbx_strand_id
1 'polypeptide(L)'
;MRATASVLADAVFVLSSPRIYGFDRASIRDALVLLLEMPDFVVPDGATIRRALDLYVRYPHLDFGDAAIVAAMQRDGATVLFSFDRDFDAVPGISRTEPSP
;
A
#
# COMPACT_ATOMS: atom_id res chain seq x y z
N MET A 1 3.83 10.58 18.09
CA MET A 1 4.08 9.16 17.80
C MET A 1 4.71 9.04 16.41
N ARG A 2 5.80 8.29 16.28
CA ARG A 2 6.36 7.92 14.97
C ARG A 2 5.96 6.49 14.65
N ALA A 3 5.51 6.25 13.42
CA ALA A 3 5.17 4.93 12.92
C ALA A 3 5.91 4.65 11.60
N THR A 4 6.12 3.38 11.31
CA THR A 4 6.72 2.91 10.06
C THR A 4 5.64 2.48 9.08
N ALA A 5 6.00 2.33 7.80
CA ALA A 5 5.11 1.73 6.81
C ALA A 5 4.63 0.33 7.21
N SER A 6 5.47 -0.45 7.90
CA SER A 6 5.10 -1.78 8.41
C SER A 6 4.01 -1.73 9.48
N VAL A 7 4.02 -0.71 10.36
CA VAL A 7 2.94 -0.53 11.35
C VAL A 7 1.60 -0.25 10.66
N LEU A 8 1.62 0.50 9.55
CA LEU A 8 0.42 0.71 8.74
C LEU A 8 -0.02 -0.58 8.04
N ALA A 9 0.93 -1.38 7.55
CA ALA A 9 0.64 -2.68 6.95
C ALA A 9 -0.04 -3.63 7.95
N ASP A 10 0.48 -3.70 9.19
CA ASP A 10 -0.14 -4.49 10.27
C ASP A 10 -1.55 -3.99 10.59
N ALA A 11 -1.75 -2.66 10.62
CA ALA A 11 -3.07 -2.08 10.83
C ALA A 11 -4.04 -2.48 9.70
N VAL A 12 -3.64 -2.38 8.43
CA VAL A 12 -4.46 -2.82 7.29
C VAL A 12 -4.77 -4.31 7.40
N PHE A 13 -3.79 -5.14 7.71
CA PHE A 13 -3.98 -6.59 7.87
C PHE A 13 -5.01 -6.91 8.96
N VAL A 14 -4.89 -6.29 10.13
CA VAL A 14 -5.82 -6.51 11.25
C VAL A 14 -7.23 -6.01 10.92
N LEU A 15 -7.35 -4.80 10.36
CA LEU A 15 -8.63 -4.17 10.05
C LEU A 15 -9.38 -4.89 8.91
N SER A 16 -8.66 -5.39 7.91
CA SER A 16 -9.25 -6.11 6.78
C SER A 16 -9.62 -7.57 7.12
N SER A 17 -9.03 -8.15 8.17
CA SER A 17 -9.27 -9.53 8.56
C SER A 17 -10.74 -9.79 8.89
N PRO A 18 -11.45 -10.65 8.13
CA PRO A 18 -12.86 -10.98 8.39
C PRO A 18 -13.11 -11.69 9.72
N ARG A 19 -12.04 -12.22 10.34
CA ARG A 19 -12.11 -12.89 11.65
C ARG A 19 -11.99 -11.92 12.83
N ILE A 20 -11.50 -10.70 12.59
CA ILE A 20 -11.25 -9.72 13.65
C ILE A 20 -12.22 -8.54 13.48
N TYR A 21 -12.09 -7.79 12.39
CA TYR A 21 -12.89 -6.58 12.13
C TYR A 21 -13.65 -6.65 10.80
N GLY A 22 -13.00 -7.09 9.73
CA GLY A 22 -13.64 -7.27 8.42
C GLY A 22 -14.07 -5.97 7.75
N PHE A 23 -13.37 -4.87 8.01
CA PHE A 23 -13.66 -3.60 7.34
C PHE A 23 -13.33 -3.67 5.86
N ASP A 24 -14.13 -2.97 5.05
CA ASP A 24 -13.84 -2.82 3.63
C ASP A 24 -12.63 -1.89 3.41
N ARG A 25 -12.04 -2.00 2.22
CA ARG A 25 -10.80 -1.30 1.87
C ARG A 25 -10.93 0.22 1.91
N ALA A 26 -12.10 0.77 1.54
CA ALA A 26 -12.32 2.20 1.51
C ALA A 26 -12.41 2.75 2.94
N SER A 27 -13.15 2.06 3.82
CA SER A 27 -13.20 2.39 5.26
C SER A 27 -11.82 2.37 5.92
N ILE A 28 -10.98 1.38 5.58
CA ILE A 28 -9.58 1.32 6.07
C ILE A 28 -8.76 2.50 5.57
N ARG A 29 -8.86 2.83 4.27
CA ARG A 29 -8.17 3.99 3.69
C ARG A 29 -8.57 5.28 4.39
N ASP A 30 -9.88 5.52 4.55
CA ASP A 30 -10.39 6.75 5.17
C ASP A 30 -9.87 6.92 6.61
N ALA A 31 -9.93 5.84 7.41
CA ALA A 31 -9.43 5.86 8.78
C ALA A 31 -7.91 6.11 8.87
N LEU A 32 -7.12 5.46 8.03
CA LEU A 32 -5.66 5.62 8.04
C LEU A 32 -5.22 6.96 7.45
N VAL A 33 -5.94 7.50 6.46
CA VAL A 33 -5.69 8.85 5.94
C VAL A 33 -5.96 9.90 7.02
N LEU A 34 -7.05 9.78 7.78
CA LEU A 34 -7.32 10.67 8.92
C LEU A 34 -6.18 10.62 9.94
N LEU A 35 -5.66 9.43 10.24
CA LEU A 35 -4.53 9.26 11.14
C LEU A 35 -3.26 9.95 10.61
N LEU A 36 -2.98 9.84 9.29
CA LEU A 36 -1.86 10.53 8.63
C LEU A 36 -1.98 12.06 8.63
N GLU A 37 -3.18 12.61 8.83
CA GLU A 37 -3.43 14.05 8.91
C GLU A 37 -3.25 14.61 10.32
N MET A 38 -3.11 13.75 11.33
CA MET A 38 -2.90 14.19 12.70
C MET A 38 -1.47 14.72 12.89
N PRO A 39 -1.28 15.94 13.44
CA PRO A 39 0.04 16.55 13.63
C PRO A 39 1.02 15.68 14.43
N ASP A 40 0.51 14.95 15.41
CA ASP A 40 1.30 14.11 16.31
C ASP A 40 1.56 12.71 15.77
N PHE A 41 1.04 12.35 14.59
CA PHE A 41 1.26 11.04 13.97
C PHE A 41 2.15 11.18 12.74
N VAL A 42 3.41 10.79 12.89
CA VAL A 42 4.42 11.00 11.85
C VAL A 42 4.82 9.66 11.24
N VAL A 43 4.56 9.52 9.94
CA VAL A 43 5.06 8.42 9.11
C VAL A 43 6.06 8.99 8.10
N PRO A 44 7.28 8.43 7.99
CA PRO A 44 8.20 8.80 6.93
C PRO A 44 7.54 8.65 5.56
N ASP A 45 7.62 9.71 4.76
CA ASP A 45 6.99 9.78 3.44
C ASP A 45 5.49 9.45 3.43
N GLY A 46 4.72 10.16 4.27
CA GLY A 46 3.28 10.01 4.36
C GLY A 46 2.53 10.25 3.03
N ALA A 47 3.12 10.99 2.07
CA ALA A 47 2.55 11.17 0.75
C ALA A 47 2.53 9.85 -0.04
N THR A 48 3.63 9.10 -0.02
CA THR A 48 3.70 7.76 -0.63
C THR A 48 2.76 6.77 0.07
N ILE A 49 2.63 6.85 1.40
CA ILE A 49 1.69 5.99 2.14
C ILE A 49 0.23 6.31 1.79
N ARG A 50 -0.14 7.60 1.71
CA ARG A 50 -1.47 8.01 1.24
C ARG A 50 -1.73 7.46 -0.16
N ARG A 51 -0.75 7.55 -1.05
CA ARG A 51 -0.84 7.01 -2.40
C ARG A 51 -1.01 5.49 -2.40
N ALA A 52 -0.30 4.77 -1.54
CA ALA A 52 -0.44 3.33 -1.36
C ALA A 52 -1.86 2.94 -0.93
N LEU A 53 -2.47 3.69 0.00
CA LEU A 53 -3.85 3.44 0.43
C LEU A 53 -4.86 3.67 -0.70
N ASP A 54 -4.67 4.69 -1.54
CA ASP A 54 -5.52 4.90 -2.71
C ASP A 54 -5.38 3.77 -3.75
N LEU A 55 -4.15 3.28 -3.97
CA LEU A 55 -3.88 2.15 -4.85
C LEU A 55 -4.48 0.84 -4.29
N TYR A 56 -4.38 0.64 -2.98
CA TYR A 56 -5.03 -0.46 -2.27
C TYR A 56 -6.54 -0.44 -2.54
N VAL A 57 -7.24 0.68 -2.39
CA VAL A 57 -8.67 0.74 -2.72
C VAL A 57 -8.93 0.47 -4.22
N ARG A 58 -8.11 1.06 -5.10
CA ARG A 58 -8.30 1.01 -6.55
C ARG A 58 -8.06 -0.38 -7.16
N TYR A 59 -7.11 -1.14 -6.63
CA TYR A 59 -6.69 -2.43 -7.18
C TYR A 59 -6.90 -3.53 -6.14
N PRO A 60 -8.06 -4.21 -6.15
CA PRO A 60 -8.40 -5.23 -5.15
C PRO A 60 -7.45 -6.44 -5.12
N HIS A 61 -6.74 -6.70 -6.21
CA HIS A 61 -5.76 -7.79 -6.31
C HIS A 61 -4.44 -7.46 -5.61
N LEU A 62 -4.08 -6.18 -5.46
CA LEU A 62 -2.88 -5.81 -4.71
C LEU A 62 -3.18 -5.88 -3.22
N ASP A 63 -2.30 -6.46 -2.41
CA ASP A 63 -2.34 -6.18 -0.98
C ASP A 63 -1.79 -4.77 -0.69
N PHE A 64 -1.77 -4.37 0.59
CA PHE A 64 -1.25 -3.05 0.93
C PHE A 64 0.27 -2.91 0.73
N GLY A 65 1.03 -3.99 0.92
CA GLY A 65 2.47 -4.02 0.68
C GLY A 65 2.78 -3.82 -0.79
N ASP A 66 2.08 -4.52 -1.68
CA ASP A 66 2.22 -4.37 -3.13
C ASP A 66 1.80 -2.98 -3.59
N ALA A 67 0.70 -2.46 -3.05
CA ALA A 67 0.27 -1.09 -3.30
C ALA A 67 1.32 -0.06 -2.85
N ALA A 68 2.03 -0.32 -1.75
CA ALA A 68 3.13 0.52 -1.27
C ALA A 68 4.36 0.46 -2.18
N ILE A 69 4.68 -0.72 -2.74
CA ILE A 69 5.73 -0.88 -3.76
C ILE A 69 5.38 -0.04 -4.99
N VAL A 70 4.16 -0.17 -5.52
CA VAL A 70 3.72 0.61 -6.69
C VAL A 70 3.74 2.11 -6.39
N ALA A 71 3.33 2.54 -5.20
CA ALA A 71 3.38 3.94 -4.79
C ALA A 71 4.82 4.48 -4.78
N ALA A 72 5.76 3.71 -4.23
CA ALA A 72 7.17 4.08 -4.21
C ALA A 72 7.75 4.14 -5.64
N MET A 73 7.42 3.18 -6.50
CA MET A 73 7.80 3.21 -7.91
C MET A 73 7.26 4.45 -8.63
N GLN A 74 6.00 4.83 -8.40
CA GLN A 74 5.40 6.04 -8.96
C GLN A 74 6.10 7.31 -8.48
N ARG A 75 6.46 7.39 -7.19
CA ARG A 75 7.25 8.50 -6.63
C ARG A 75 8.62 8.61 -7.31
N ASP A 76 9.28 7.49 -7.51
CA ASP A 76 10.65 7.43 -8.04
C ASP A 76 10.70 7.45 -9.59
N GLY A 77 9.54 7.45 -10.26
CA GLY A 77 9.46 7.36 -11.72
C GLY A 77 9.91 6.01 -12.29
N ALA A 78 9.98 4.98 -11.45
CA ALA A 78 10.37 3.63 -11.85
C ALA A 78 9.18 2.92 -12.52
N THR A 79 9.46 2.23 -13.64
CA THR A 79 8.46 1.45 -14.37
C THR A 79 8.78 -0.04 -14.43
N VAL A 80 9.99 -0.45 -14.06
CA VAL A 80 10.41 -1.87 -14.09
C VAL A 80 10.46 -2.40 -12.67
N LEU A 81 9.73 -3.49 -12.42
CA LEU A 81 9.69 -4.18 -11.12
C LEU A 81 10.23 -5.60 -11.28
N PHE A 82 11.25 -5.96 -10.49
CA PHE A 82 11.64 -7.36 -10.37
C PHE A 82 10.78 -8.02 -9.29
N SER A 83 9.92 -8.96 -9.69
CA SER A 83 9.04 -9.66 -8.77
C SER A 83 8.62 -11.02 -9.32
N PHE A 84 8.47 -12.00 -8.42
CA PHE A 84 7.85 -13.29 -8.72
C PHE A 84 6.31 -13.22 -8.66
N ASP A 85 5.77 -12.18 -8.03
CA ASP A 85 4.33 -11.98 -7.94
C ASP A 85 3.77 -11.43 -9.25
N ARG A 86 2.88 -12.20 -9.88
CA ARG A 86 2.27 -11.85 -11.17
C ARG A 86 1.12 -10.86 -11.02
N ASP A 87 0.66 -10.56 -9.82
CA ASP A 87 -0.42 -9.58 -9.60
C ASP A 87 0.00 -8.17 -10.05
N PHE A 88 1.30 -7.87 -10.06
CA PHE A 88 1.84 -6.63 -10.63
C PHE A 88 1.66 -6.49 -12.14
N ASP A 89 1.45 -7.59 -12.89
CA ASP A 89 1.21 -7.54 -14.35
C ASP A 89 -0.09 -6.80 -14.69
N ALA A 90 -1.02 -6.68 -13.73
CA ALA A 90 -2.28 -5.96 -13.88
C ALA A 90 -2.18 -4.45 -13.60
N VAL A 91 -1.02 -3.94 -13.19
CA VAL A 91 -0.83 -2.53 -12.80
C VAL A 91 -0.36 -1.69 -14.00
N PRO A 92 -1.17 -0.75 -14.50
CA PRO A 92 -0.78 0.08 -15.64
C PRO A 92 0.47 0.91 -15.36
N GLY A 93 1.41 0.90 -16.30
CA GLY A 93 2.67 1.63 -16.20
C GLY A 93 3.79 0.89 -15.45
N ILE A 94 3.51 -0.31 -14.93
CA ILE A 94 4.51 -1.22 -14.37
C ILE A 94 4.78 -2.34 -15.38
N SER A 95 6.06 -2.66 -15.58
CA SER A 95 6.56 -3.80 -16.33
C SER A 95 7.28 -4.72 -15.36
N ARG A 96 6.64 -5.83 -15.01
CA ARG A 96 7.24 -6.83 -14.14
C ARG A 96 8.21 -7.70 -14.94
N THR A 97 9.39 -7.93 -14.38
CA THR A 97 10.35 -8.92 -14.86
C THR A 97 10.52 -9.97 -13.78
N GLU A 98 10.26 -11.23 -14.13
CA GLU A 98 10.58 -12.35 -13.24
C GLU A 98 12.09 -12.57 -13.22
N PRO A 99 12.75 -12.57 -12.04
CA PRO A 99 14.17 -12.90 -11.95
C PRO A 99 14.43 -14.35 -12.38
N SER A 100 15.52 -14.59 -13.11
CA SER A 100 15.99 -15.98 -13.31
C SER A 100 16.53 -16.54 -11.99
N PRO A 101 16.33 -17.85 -11.70
CA PRO A 101 16.94 -18.51 -10.55
C PRO A 101 18.47 -18.49 -10.58
#